data_AF-A0A3C0IVM9-F1
#
_entry.id   AF-A0A3C0IVM9-F1
#
_cell.length_a   1.000
_cell.length_b   1.000
_cell.length_c   1.000
_cell.angle_alpha   90.00
_cell.angle_beta   90.00
_cell.angle_gamma   90.00
#
_symmetry.space_group_name_H-M   'P 1'
#
loop_
_entity.id
_entity.type
_entity.pdbx_description
1 polymer ?
#
loop_
_entity_poly.entity_id
_entity_poly.type
_entity_poly.pdbx_seq_one_letter_code
_entity_poly.pdbx_strand_id
1 'polypeptide(L)'
;VATNTLTVNMKFIIEGEEEIGSPNLATFVKEHKALLKADVILISDTAMISMDTPSIDIGVRGLSYIEVEVTGPNRDLHSGVYGGAVANPITMLAKMIASCHDENNHITIPGFYDDVVESTAAERAKMAEAPHDDAAYASDLGVQQLWGEKGYTTNERTGIRPTLELNGIWGGYTGEGAKTVLPSKAFAKISTRLVPNQSSAVI
;
A
#
# COMPACT_ATOMS: atom_id res chain seq x y z
N VAL A 1 27.27 31.22 17.44
CA VAL A 1 27.94 32.23 16.57
C VAL A 1 27.30 32.13 15.20
N ALA A 2 26.81 33.24 14.63
CA ALA A 2 26.36 33.26 13.24
C ALA A 2 27.60 33.44 12.35
N THR A 3 27.87 32.49 11.46
CA THR A 3 29.09 32.47 10.62
C THR A 3 28.87 32.99 9.21
N ASN A 4 27.61 33.24 8.79
CA ASN A 4 27.21 33.64 7.43
C ASN A 4 27.78 32.75 6.30
N THR A 5 28.05 31.48 6.60
CA THR A 5 28.60 30.52 5.64
C THR A 5 27.54 29.84 4.76
N LEU A 6 26.26 29.94 5.14
CA LEU A 6 25.15 29.37 4.40
C LEU A 6 24.52 30.44 3.51
N THR A 7 24.24 30.09 2.26
CA THR A 7 23.60 30.97 1.27
C THR A 7 22.07 31.05 1.43
N VAL A 8 21.50 30.20 2.30
CA VAL A 8 20.06 30.10 2.54
C VAL A 8 19.77 29.92 4.03
N ASN A 9 18.55 30.28 4.45
CA ASN A 9 18.02 29.95 5.77
C ASN A 9 17.56 28.49 5.78
N MET A 10 17.92 27.72 6.81
CA MET A 10 17.47 26.34 6.98
C MET A 10 16.53 26.22 8.18
N LYS A 11 15.42 25.50 7.99
CA LYS A 11 14.49 25.11 9.05
C LYS A 11 14.44 23.59 9.07
N PHE A 12 14.66 23.01 10.24
CA PHE A 12 14.55 21.56 10.44
C PHE A 12 13.25 21.25 11.14
N ILE A 13 12.48 20.32 10.58
CA ILE A 13 11.35 19.68 11.24
C ILE A 13 11.72 18.22 11.33
N ILE A 14 11.88 17.73 12.56
CA ILE A 14 12.22 16.34 12.85
C ILE A 14 11.12 15.85 13.77
N GLU A 15 10.45 14.79 13.37
CA GLU A 15 9.37 14.17 14.12
C GLU A 15 9.68 12.69 14.36
N GLY A 16 8.92 12.03 15.24
CA GLY A 16 9.20 10.67 15.70
C GLY A 16 8.02 9.73 15.59
N GLU A 17 6.94 10.16 14.92
CA GLU A 17 5.68 9.44 14.79
C GLU A 17 5.41 8.98 13.35
N GLU A 18 6.36 9.14 12.42
CA GLU A 18 6.22 8.77 10.99
C GLU A 18 5.73 7.32 10.84
N GLU A 19 6.37 6.38 11.54
CA GLU A 19 6.09 4.95 11.51
C GLU A 19 4.71 4.57 12.09
N ILE A 20 4.00 5.53 12.70
CA ILE A 20 2.62 5.39 13.20
C ILE A 20 1.64 6.35 12.51
N GLY A 21 2.06 6.96 11.38
CA GLY A 21 1.22 7.80 10.53
C GLY A 21 1.21 9.28 10.89
N SER A 22 2.21 9.77 11.64
CA SER A 22 2.41 11.19 11.95
C SER A 22 1.17 11.91 12.53
N PRO A 23 0.47 11.35 13.53
CA PRO A 23 -0.84 11.83 13.98
C PRO A 23 -0.85 13.31 14.40
N ASN A 24 0.27 13.85 14.91
CA ASN A 24 0.34 15.24 15.36
C ASN A 24 0.98 16.21 14.36
N LEU A 25 1.72 15.72 13.35
CA LEU A 25 2.48 16.57 12.43
C LEU A 25 1.57 17.52 11.65
N ALA A 26 0.44 17.02 11.14
CA ALA A 26 -0.51 17.82 10.38
C ALA A 26 -1.10 18.98 11.20
N THR A 27 -1.38 18.75 12.48
CA THR A 27 -1.88 19.78 13.41
C THR A 27 -0.80 20.81 13.68
N PHE A 28 0.42 20.36 14.02
CA PHE A 28 1.57 21.24 14.23
C PHE A 28 1.83 22.16 13.03
N VAL A 29 1.83 21.62 11.81
CA VAL A 29 2.05 22.41 10.58
C VAL A 29 0.95 23.46 10.39
N LYS A 30 -0.31 23.12 10.68
CA LYS A 30 -1.44 24.06 10.57
C LYS A 30 -1.33 25.22 11.57
N GLU A 31 -0.89 24.94 12.79
CA GLU A 31 -0.76 25.94 13.86
C GLU A 31 0.48 26.83 13.68
N HIS A 32 1.55 26.29 13.10
CA HIS A 32 2.85 26.98 12.99
C HIS A 32 3.19 27.45 11.57
N LYS A 33 2.21 27.63 10.68
CA LYS A 33 2.43 28.05 9.27
C LYS A 33 3.38 29.24 9.10
N ALA A 34 3.25 30.27 9.94
CA ALA A 34 4.12 31.45 9.87
C ALA A 34 5.58 31.12 10.23
N LEU A 35 5.78 30.29 11.26
CA LEU A 35 7.11 29.79 11.65
C LEU A 35 7.70 28.91 10.56
N LEU A 36 6.89 28.09 9.91
CA LEU A 36 7.33 27.10 8.93
C LEU A 36 7.42 27.62 7.49
N LYS A 37 6.95 28.86 7.22
CA LYS A 37 6.99 29.46 5.89
C LYS A 37 8.38 29.35 5.26
N ALA A 38 8.48 28.71 4.10
CA ALA A 38 9.71 28.51 3.35
C ALA A 38 9.41 28.53 1.85
N ASP A 39 10.45 28.77 1.04
CA ASP A 39 10.33 28.79 -0.43
C ASP A 39 10.45 27.38 -1.03
N VAL A 40 11.16 26.48 -0.33
CA VAL A 40 11.39 25.09 -0.74
C VAL A 40 11.26 24.18 0.48
N ILE A 41 10.61 23.03 0.29
CA ILE A 41 10.58 21.92 1.24
C ILE A 41 11.39 20.77 0.64
N LEU A 42 12.34 20.25 1.41
CA LEU A 42 13.12 19.08 1.05
C LEU A 42 12.86 17.99 2.08
N ILE A 43 12.43 16.82 1.61
CA ILE A 43 12.27 15.61 2.42
C ILE A 43 13.27 14.61 1.89
N SER A 44 14.10 14.06 2.77
CA SER A 44 15.10 13.04 2.45
C SER A 44 14.74 11.76 3.16
N ASP A 45 13.73 11.07 2.63
CA ASP A 45 13.15 9.85 3.21
C ASP A 45 12.72 8.86 2.12
N THR A 46 13.45 8.87 1.00
CA THR A 46 13.16 8.00 -0.14
C THR A 46 14.41 7.31 -0.64
N ALA A 47 14.22 6.32 -1.50
CA ALA A 47 15.30 5.51 -2.04
C ALA A 47 15.88 6.12 -3.33
N MET A 48 17.14 5.77 -3.62
CA MET A 48 17.72 5.99 -4.95
C MET A 48 17.38 4.80 -5.86
N ILE A 49 17.26 5.06 -7.17
CA ILE A 49 17.08 4.00 -8.19
C ILE A 49 18.24 2.99 -8.13
N SER A 50 19.47 3.48 -8.03
CA SER A 50 20.66 2.66 -7.80
C SER A 50 21.80 3.49 -7.21
N MET A 51 22.89 2.83 -6.81
CA MET A 51 24.09 3.51 -6.32
C MET A 51 24.76 4.39 -7.39
N ASP A 52 24.60 4.04 -8.67
CA ASP A 52 25.20 4.76 -9.80
C ASP A 52 24.22 5.77 -10.45
N THR A 53 22.94 5.70 -10.11
CA THR A 53 21.88 6.56 -10.66
C THR A 53 21.08 7.22 -9.53
N PRO A 54 21.42 8.46 -9.14
CA PRO A 54 20.64 9.19 -8.16
C PRO A 54 19.25 9.52 -8.71
N SER A 55 18.26 9.59 -7.83
CA SER A 55 16.88 9.95 -8.18
C SER A 55 16.32 11.03 -7.27
N ILE A 56 15.31 11.73 -7.77
CA ILE A 56 14.50 12.69 -7.02
C ILE A 56 13.06 12.27 -7.21
N ASP A 57 12.39 11.96 -6.10
CA ASP A 57 10.98 11.63 -6.12
C ASP A 57 10.15 12.92 -6.15
N ILE A 58 9.20 12.98 -7.08
CA ILE A 58 8.31 14.13 -7.26
C ILE A 58 6.90 13.87 -6.72
N GLY A 59 6.67 12.68 -6.14
CA GLY A 59 5.39 12.28 -5.58
C GLY A 59 5.48 10.91 -4.91
N VAL A 60 4.58 10.68 -3.95
CA VAL A 60 4.40 9.41 -3.25
C VAL A 60 2.94 9.01 -3.28
N ARG A 61 2.66 7.71 -3.27
CA ARG A 61 1.29 7.20 -3.18
C ARG A 61 0.75 7.41 -1.76
N GLY A 62 -0.55 7.69 -1.68
CA GLY A 62 -1.28 7.67 -0.41
C GLY A 62 -1.46 6.25 0.14
N LEU A 63 -2.09 6.15 1.30
CA LEU A 63 -2.35 4.88 1.99
C LEU A 63 -3.75 4.90 2.61
N SER A 64 -4.53 3.86 2.36
CA SER A 64 -5.67 3.46 3.22
C SER A 64 -5.34 2.11 3.84
N TYR A 65 -5.77 1.89 5.08
CA TYR A 65 -5.53 0.64 5.80
C TYR A 65 -6.78 0.23 6.55
N ILE A 66 -7.27 -0.99 6.28
CA ILE A 66 -8.49 -1.52 6.87
C ILE A 66 -8.27 -2.92 7.45
N GLU A 67 -9.05 -3.25 8.46
CA GLU A 67 -9.19 -4.62 8.95
C GLU A 67 -10.62 -5.10 8.65
N VAL A 68 -10.72 -6.24 7.98
CA VAL A 68 -11.99 -6.88 7.63
C VAL A 68 -12.20 -8.07 8.56
N GLU A 69 -13.35 -8.15 9.20
CA GLU A 69 -13.80 -9.31 9.98
C GLU A 69 -14.98 -9.99 9.26
N VAL A 70 -14.88 -11.30 9.03
CA VAL A 70 -15.99 -12.15 8.61
C VAL A 70 -16.41 -13.00 9.80
N THR A 71 -17.63 -12.77 10.29
CA THR A 71 -18.24 -13.56 11.36
C THR A 71 -19.25 -14.56 10.80
N GLY A 72 -19.14 -15.82 11.22
CA GLY A 72 -20.05 -16.90 10.88
C GLY A 72 -20.77 -17.44 12.12
N PRO A 73 -20.49 -18.69 12.56
CA PRO A 73 -21.18 -19.27 13.71
C PRO A 73 -20.82 -18.56 15.02
N ASN A 74 -21.71 -18.66 16.01
CA ASN A 74 -21.54 -18.03 17.33
C ASN A 74 -20.42 -18.64 18.20
N ARG A 75 -19.75 -19.68 17.72
CA ARG A 75 -18.59 -20.35 18.31
C ARG A 75 -17.89 -21.20 17.27
N ASP A 76 -16.68 -21.62 17.57
CA ASP A 76 -15.98 -22.61 16.77
C ASP A 76 -16.73 -23.95 16.75
N LEU A 77 -16.74 -24.60 15.59
CA LEU A 77 -17.47 -25.83 15.34
C LEU A 77 -16.52 -26.99 14.99
N HIS A 78 -16.94 -28.22 15.30
CA HIS A 78 -16.23 -29.42 14.86
C HIS A 78 -16.38 -29.59 13.34
N SER A 79 -15.28 -29.51 12.59
CA SER A 79 -15.36 -29.48 11.12
C SER A 79 -15.94 -30.76 10.51
N GLY A 80 -15.80 -31.91 11.18
CA GLY A 80 -16.41 -33.16 10.71
C GLY A 80 -17.92 -33.26 10.92
N VAL A 81 -18.50 -32.50 11.85
CA VAL A 81 -19.95 -32.54 12.14
C VAL A 81 -20.69 -31.49 11.33
N TYR A 82 -20.09 -30.30 11.20
CA TYR A 82 -20.74 -29.13 10.60
C TYR A 82 -20.17 -28.74 9.23
N GLY A 83 -19.05 -29.33 8.83
CA GLY A 83 -18.41 -29.06 7.54
C GLY A 83 -19.33 -29.41 6.38
N GLY A 84 -19.41 -28.51 5.40
CA GLY A 84 -20.33 -28.63 4.26
C GLY A 84 -21.75 -28.13 4.54
N ALA A 85 -22.17 -28.02 5.80
CA ALA A 85 -23.47 -27.46 6.18
C ALA A 85 -23.39 -25.99 6.63
N VAL A 86 -22.31 -25.61 7.31
CA VAL A 86 -22.09 -24.24 7.80
C VAL A 86 -20.99 -23.57 6.98
N ALA A 87 -21.25 -22.34 6.52
CA ALA A 87 -20.26 -21.55 5.79
C ALA A 87 -19.04 -21.28 6.69
N ASN A 88 -17.86 -21.65 6.20
CA ASN A 88 -16.60 -21.39 6.89
C ASN A 88 -16.17 -19.93 6.64
N PRO A 89 -16.02 -19.09 7.69
CA PRO A 89 -15.57 -17.71 7.55
C PRO A 89 -14.25 -17.54 6.78
N ILE A 90 -13.28 -18.44 6.95
CA ILE A 90 -12.01 -18.39 6.19
C ILE A 90 -12.29 -18.56 4.70
N THR A 91 -13.14 -19.52 4.33
CA THR A 91 -13.49 -19.75 2.92
C THR A 91 -14.23 -18.56 2.33
N MET A 92 -15.13 -17.92 3.08
CA MET A 92 -15.85 -16.74 2.61
C MET A 92 -14.91 -15.54 2.45
N LEU A 93 -14.05 -15.28 3.43
CA LEU A 93 -13.04 -14.23 3.35
C LEU A 93 -12.09 -14.43 2.16
N ALA A 94 -11.60 -15.66 1.96
CA ALA A 94 -10.73 -15.98 0.82
C ALA A 94 -11.43 -15.73 -0.53
N LYS A 95 -12.73 -16.07 -0.65
CA LYS A 95 -13.52 -15.79 -1.85
C LYS A 95 -13.71 -14.29 -2.07
N MET A 96 -14.01 -13.53 -1.02
CA MET A 96 -14.15 -12.06 -1.10
C MET A 96 -12.85 -11.43 -1.59
N ILE A 97 -11.73 -11.77 -0.94
CA ILE A 97 -10.40 -11.28 -1.31
C ILE A 97 -10.03 -11.66 -2.75
N ALA A 98 -10.23 -12.92 -3.14
CA ALA A 98 -9.93 -13.36 -4.51
C ALA A 98 -10.79 -12.62 -5.54
N SER A 99 -12.02 -12.25 -5.18
CA SER A 99 -12.90 -11.50 -6.07
C SER A 99 -12.52 -10.03 -6.25
N CYS A 100 -11.61 -9.47 -5.42
CA CYS A 100 -11.16 -8.09 -5.52
C CYS A 100 -10.23 -7.82 -6.72
N HIS A 101 -9.77 -8.86 -7.41
CA HIS A 101 -8.97 -8.72 -8.63
C HIS A 101 -9.56 -9.59 -9.75
N ASP A 102 -9.47 -9.11 -10.98
CA ASP A 102 -9.79 -9.89 -12.18
C ASP A 102 -8.59 -10.74 -12.65
N GLU A 103 -8.73 -11.44 -13.78
CA GLU A 103 -7.65 -12.23 -14.38
C GLU A 103 -6.47 -11.42 -14.93
N ASN A 104 -6.62 -10.09 -15.02
CA ASN A 104 -5.60 -9.15 -15.46
C ASN A 104 -5.01 -8.36 -14.28
N ASN A 105 -5.37 -8.71 -13.04
CA ASN A 105 -4.94 -8.07 -11.80
C ASN A 105 -5.42 -6.63 -11.66
N HIS A 106 -6.51 -6.29 -12.33
CA HIS A 106 -7.22 -5.04 -12.13
C HIS A 106 -8.15 -5.17 -10.93
N ILE A 107 -8.23 -4.13 -10.10
CA ILE A 107 -9.06 -4.15 -8.89
C ILE A 107 -10.53 -4.00 -9.28
N THR A 108 -11.37 -4.95 -8.86
CA THR A 108 -12.77 -5.05 -9.33
C THR A 108 -13.77 -4.36 -8.41
N ILE A 109 -13.31 -3.71 -7.33
CA ILE A 109 -14.17 -3.04 -6.38
C ILE A 109 -14.90 -1.89 -7.10
N PRO A 110 -16.25 -1.84 -7.06
CA PRO A 110 -17.00 -0.77 -7.72
C PRO A 110 -16.58 0.61 -7.23
N GLY A 111 -16.33 1.53 -8.17
CA GLY A 111 -15.91 2.90 -7.88
C GLY A 111 -14.43 3.06 -7.56
N PHE A 112 -13.64 1.99 -7.50
CA PHE A 112 -12.24 2.06 -7.07
C PHE A 112 -11.37 2.94 -7.97
N TYR A 113 -11.66 2.95 -9.27
CA TYR A 113 -10.93 3.71 -10.29
C TYR A 113 -11.61 5.01 -10.72
N ASP A 114 -12.77 5.37 -10.16
CA ASP A 114 -13.58 6.52 -10.65
C ASP A 114 -12.81 7.85 -10.58
N ASP A 115 -12.02 8.04 -9.51
CA ASP A 115 -11.21 9.25 -9.30
C ASP A 115 -9.75 9.08 -9.76
N VAL A 116 -9.37 7.91 -10.29
CA VAL A 116 -7.97 7.65 -10.69
C VAL A 116 -7.64 8.44 -11.95
N VAL A 117 -6.66 9.33 -11.84
CA VAL A 117 -6.12 10.05 -12.99
C VAL A 117 -5.23 9.12 -13.82
N GLU A 118 -5.60 8.88 -15.07
CA GLU A 118 -4.73 8.17 -16.01
C GLU A 118 -3.57 9.05 -16.47
N SER A 119 -2.35 8.56 -16.27
CA SER A 119 -1.16 9.23 -16.80
C SER A 119 -1.16 9.23 -18.32
N THR A 120 -0.84 10.39 -18.89
CA THR A 120 -0.71 10.59 -20.33
C THR A 120 0.43 9.75 -20.92
N ALA A 121 0.39 9.50 -22.23
CA ALA A 121 1.48 8.81 -22.92
C ALA A 121 2.84 9.52 -22.76
N ALA A 122 2.85 10.85 -22.67
CA ALA A 122 4.07 11.62 -22.45
C ALA A 122 4.64 11.42 -21.04
N GLU A 123 3.79 11.39 -20.01
CA GLU A 123 4.22 11.09 -18.63
C GLU A 123 4.73 9.66 -18.49
N ARG A 124 4.02 8.68 -19.08
CA ARG A 124 4.44 7.28 -19.11
C ARG A 124 5.78 7.11 -19.85
N ALA A 125 5.96 7.78 -20.99
CA ALA A 125 7.23 7.78 -21.71
C ALA A 125 8.36 8.40 -20.88
N LYS A 126 8.09 9.50 -20.18
CA LYS A 126 9.08 10.16 -19.30
C LYS A 126 9.48 9.26 -18.14
N MET A 127 8.51 8.56 -17.55
CA MET A 127 8.74 7.60 -16.48
C MET A 127 9.55 6.38 -16.94
N ALA A 128 9.37 5.94 -18.19
CA ALA A 128 10.14 4.86 -18.79
C ALA A 128 11.61 5.22 -19.08
N GLU A 129 12.01 6.50 -19.00
CA GLU A 129 13.43 6.90 -19.08
C GLU A 129 14.22 6.47 -17.84
N ALA A 130 13.54 6.20 -16.70
CA ALA A 130 14.17 5.69 -15.50
C ALA A 130 14.69 4.25 -15.75
N PRO A 131 15.98 3.97 -15.51
CA PRO A 131 16.55 2.66 -15.80
C PRO A 131 15.89 1.58 -14.94
N HIS A 132 15.44 0.52 -15.60
CA HIS A 132 14.80 -0.62 -14.96
C HIS A 132 15.05 -1.90 -15.77
N ASP A 133 15.27 -3.01 -15.07
CA ASP A 133 15.43 -4.33 -15.63
C ASP A 133 14.60 -5.31 -14.79
N ASP A 134 13.50 -5.80 -15.37
CA ASP A 134 12.58 -6.72 -14.71
C ASP A 134 13.28 -8.03 -14.28
N ALA A 135 14.26 -8.52 -15.04
CA ALA A 135 14.97 -9.75 -14.73
C ALA A 135 15.95 -9.56 -13.57
N ALA A 136 16.67 -8.43 -13.56
CA ALA A 136 17.52 -8.07 -12.43
C ALA A 136 16.69 -7.84 -11.16
N TYR A 137 15.57 -7.12 -11.28
CA TYR A 137 14.64 -6.87 -10.18
C TYR A 137 14.03 -8.17 -9.62
N ALA A 138 13.58 -9.08 -10.49
CA ALA A 138 13.06 -10.38 -10.07
C ALA A 138 14.14 -11.24 -9.39
N SER A 139 15.37 -11.24 -9.94
CA SER A 139 16.49 -11.98 -9.37
C SER A 139 16.90 -11.47 -8.00
N ASP A 140 16.95 -10.15 -7.80
CA ASP A 140 17.30 -9.52 -6.53
C ASP A 140 16.29 -9.88 -5.42
N LEU A 141 15.00 -9.87 -5.76
CA LEU A 141 13.92 -10.26 -4.85
C LEU A 141 13.74 -11.78 -4.70
N GLY A 142 14.46 -12.59 -5.48
CA GLY A 142 14.33 -14.05 -5.46
C GLY A 142 12.98 -14.57 -5.95
N VAL A 143 12.27 -13.80 -6.78
CA VAL A 143 10.96 -14.19 -7.34
C VAL A 143 11.12 -14.74 -8.76
N GLN A 144 10.30 -15.72 -9.13
CA GLN A 144 10.39 -16.34 -10.45
C GLN A 144 9.82 -15.43 -11.57
N GLN A 145 8.79 -14.66 -11.25
CA GLN A 145 8.10 -13.78 -12.19
C GLN A 145 7.55 -12.58 -11.44
N LEU A 146 7.52 -11.44 -12.13
CA LEU A 146 6.84 -10.25 -11.65
C LEU A 146 5.34 -10.35 -11.90
N TRP A 147 4.57 -9.65 -11.06
CA TRP A 147 3.11 -9.67 -11.05
C TRP A 147 2.54 -8.25 -11.10
N GLY A 148 1.27 -8.14 -11.48
CA GLY A 148 0.48 -6.92 -11.34
C GLY A 148 -0.42 -6.64 -12.55
N GLU A 149 -1.05 -5.47 -12.53
CA GLU A 149 -2.06 -5.06 -13.51
C GLU A 149 -1.52 -5.12 -14.96
N LYS A 150 -2.27 -5.80 -15.84
CA LYS A 150 -1.91 -5.94 -17.26
C LYS A 150 -1.96 -4.58 -17.96
N GLY A 151 -1.01 -4.35 -18.89
CA GLY A 151 -0.92 -3.08 -19.63
C GLY A 151 -0.07 -2.01 -18.94
N TYR A 152 0.46 -2.31 -17.76
CA TYR A 152 1.38 -1.45 -17.01
C TYR A 152 2.72 -2.16 -16.75
N THR A 153 3.81 -1.40 -16.84
CA THR A 153 5.16 -1.87 -16.48
C THR A 153 5.32 -1.97 -14.96
N THR A 154 6.39 -2.60 -14.49
CA THR A 154 6.71 -2.72 -13.05
C THR A 154 6.74 -1.36 -12.36
N ASN A 155 7.46 -0.39 -12.95
CA ASN A 155 7.51 0.96 -12.40
C ASN A 155 6.13 1.61 -12.38
N GLU A 156 5.32 1.44 -13.44
CA GLU A 156 3.98 2.04 -13.50
C GLU A 156 3.09 1.50 -12.39
N ARG A 157 3.14 0.20 -12.12
CA ARG A 157 2.41 -0.46 -11.03
C ARG A 157 2.81 0.06 -9.66
N THR A 158 4.10 0.32 -9.43
CA THR A 158 4.63 0.78 -8.14
C THR A 158 4.60 2.30 -7.96
N GLY A 159 4.37 3.07 -9.02
CA GLY A 159 4.34 4.53 -8.99
C GLY A 159 2.95 5.12 -9.17
N ILE A 160 2.29 4.80 -10.29
CA ILE A 160 1.10 5.52 -10.79
C ILE A 160 -0.19 4.68 -10.79
N ARG A 161 -0.12 3.42 -10.35
CA ARG A 161 -1.31 2.57 -10.17
C ARG A 161 -1.64 2.39 -8.69
N PRO A 162 -2.94 2.41 -8.35
CA PRO A 162 -3.36 2.03 -7.02
C PRO A 162 -3.18 0.52 -6.82
N THR A 163 -3.06 0.09 -5.57
CA THR A 163 -2.92 -1.33 -5.22
C THR A 163 -3.87 -1.72 -4.11
N LEU A 164 -4.09 -3.02 -3.95
CA LEU A 164 -4.80 -3.61 -2.83
C LEU A 164 -4.01 -4.84 -2.37
N GLU A 165 -3.35 -4.72 -1.22
CA GLU A 165 -2.40 -5.70 -0.71
C GLU A 165 -2.88 -6.31 0.61
N LEU A 166 -2.68 -7.62 0.76
CA LEU A 166 -2.98 -8.32 2.00
C LEU A 166 -1.74 -8.32 2.90
N ASN A 167 -1.79 -7.58 3.99
CA ASN A 167 -0.69 -7.53 4.96
C ASN A 167 -0.82 -8.61 6.04
N GLY A 168 -1.98 -9.25 6.14
CA GLY A 168 -2.20 -10.41 7.01
C GLY A 168 -3.57 -11.01 6.78
N ILE A 169 -3.67 -12.33 6.94
CA ILE A 169 -4.92 -13.09 6.87
C ILE A 169 -4.89 -14.19 7.94
N TRP A 170 -5.91 -14.27 8.79
CA TRP A 170 -5.96 -15.26 9.87
C TRP A 170 -7.38 -15.68 10.25
N GLY A 171 -7.48 -16.84 10.91
CA GLY A 171 -8.71 -17.43 11.41
C GLY A 171 -8.47 -18.90 11.77
N GLY A 172 -9.32 -19.46 12.63
CA GLY A 172 -9.21 -20.88 13.01
C GLY A 172 -7.91 -21.23 13.72
N TYR A 173 -7.27 -22.33 13.32
CA TYR A 173 -6.07 -22.85 13.94
C TYR A 173 -4.82 -22.46 13.17
N THR A 174 -3.94 -21.67 13.80
CA THR A 174 -2.71 -21.12 13.20
C THR A 174 -1.43 -21.69 13.83
N GLY A 175 -1.54 -22.66 14.73
CA GLY A 175 -0.40 -23.31 15.39
C GLY A 175 0.12 -24.53 14.64
N GLU A 176 1.21 -25.12 15.14
CA GLU A 176 1.79 -26.34 14.57
C GLU A 176 0.86 -27.56 14.68
N GLY A 177 0.89 -28.45 13.70
CA GLY A 177 0.07 -29.65 13.67
C GLY A 177 -1.30 -29.42 13.02
N ALA A 178 -2.31 -30.17 13.46
CA ALA A 178 -3.64 -30.17 12.82
C ALA A 178 -4.76 -30.05 13.86
N LYS A 179 -5.80 -29.27 13.53
CA LYS A 179 -7.03 -29.15 14.31
C LYS A 179 -8.24 -29.11 13.39
N THR A 180 -9.18 -30.02 13.60
CA THR A 180 -10.42 -30.16 12.82
C THR A 180 -11.49 -29.17 13.30
N VAL A 181 -11.22 -27.88 13.12
CA VAL A 181 -12.10 -26.78 13.56
C VAL A 181 -12.60 -25.95 12.37
N LEU A 182 -13.87 -25.57 12.42
CA LEU A 182 -14.45 -24.52 11.59
C LEU A 182 -14.57 -23.27 12.47
N PRO A 183 -13.85 -22.18 12.16
CA PRO A 183 -13.82 -21.01 13.03
C PRO A 183 -15.12 -20.22 13.03
N SER A 184 -15.39 -19.57 14.15
CA SER A 184 -16.44 -18.55 14.26
C SER A 184 -16.14 -17.28 13.46
N LYS A 185 -14.86 -16.92 13.30
CA LYS A 185 -14.42 -15.69 12.65
C LYS A 185 -13.17 -15.86 11.79
N ALA A 186 -13.01 -15.00 10.79
CA ALA A 186 -11.78 -14.82 10.02
C ALA A 186 -11.52 -13.33 9.79
N PHE A 187 -10.26 -12.97 9.61
CA PHE A 187 -9.81 -11.59 9.54
C PHE A 187 -8.78 -11.39 8.44
N ALA A 188 -8.76 -10.20 7.85
CA ALA A 188 -7.68 -9.75 6.98
C ALA A 188 -7.32 -8.30 7.25
N LYS A 189 -6.02 -8.00 7.20
CA LYS A 189 -5.49 -6.64 7.15
C LYS A 189 -5.14 -6.30 5.72
N ILE A 190 -5.76 -5.25 5.20
CA ILE A 190 -5.67 -4.86 3.80
C ILE A 190 -5.18 -3.41 3.74
N SER A 191 -4.13 -3.18 2.96
CA SER A 191 -3.69 -1.84 2.62
C SER A 191 -3.99 -1.54 1.17
N THR A 192 -4.36 -0.29 0.88
CA THR A 192 -4.44 0.21 -0.49
C THR A 192 -3.46 1.36 -0.65
N ARG A 193 -2.66 1.32 -1.71
CA ARG A 193 -1.88 2.49 -2.12
C ARG A 193 -2.76 3.34 -3.02
N LEU A 194 -2.90 4.61 -2.65
CA LEU A 194 -3.77 5.56 -3.34
C LEU A 194 -2.95 6.41 -4.32
N VAL A 195 -3.52 6.71 -5.48
CA VAL A 195 -2.93 7.61 -6.48
C VAL A 195 -3.66 8.96 -6.45
N PRO A 196 -3.20 10.01 -7.18
CA PRO A 196 -3.82 11.33 -7.13
C PRO A 196 -5.35 11.28 -7.29
N ASN A 197 -6.02 12.17 -6.56
CA ASN A 197 -7.48 12.34 -6.45
C ASN A 197 -8.26 11.25 -5.69
N GLN A 198 -7.65 10.09 -5.39
CA GLN A 198 -8.31 9.13 -4.50
C GLN A 198 -8.30 9.60 -3.04
N SER A 199 -9.35 9.22 -2.29
CA SER A 199 -9.49 9.52 -0.86
C SER A 199 -9.68 8.25 -0.06
N SER A 200 -8.95 8.11 1.05
CA SER A 200 -9.10 6.99 2.00
C SER A 200 -10.44 6.97 2.74
N ALA A 201 -11.23 8.05 2.67
CA ALA A 201 -12.58 8.08 3.22
C ALA A 201 -13.64 7.52 2.25
N VAL A 202 -13.31 7.42 0.97
CA VAL A 202 -14.18 6.92 -0.10
C VAL A 202 -13.80 5.50 -0.50
N ILE A 203 -12.49 5.23 -0.57
CA ILE A 203 -11.87 3.93 -0.88
C ILE A 203 -11.58 3.16 0.41
#